data_AF-A0A4Y8D9W8-F1
#
_entry.id   AF-A0A4Y8D9W8-F1
#
_cell.length_a   1.000
_cell.length_b   1.000
_cell.length_c   1.000
_cell.angle_alpha   90.00
_cell.angle_beta   90.00
_cell.angle_gamma   90.00
#
_symmetry.space_group_name_H-M   'P 1'
#
loop_
_entity.id
_entity.type
_entity.pdbx_description
1 polymer ?
#
loop_
_entity_poly.entity_id
_entity_poly.type
_entity_poly.pdbx_seq_one_letter_code
_entity_poly.pdbx_strand_id
1 'polypeptide(L)'
;MDTPLKKPSSDHKMEAEERDSKTSIAADDVDKASANTIQLFLQKALRSPLNTGEIPASLFPPISDVNQSVILRSSPVPWPILKSNGRNNILLYPGSFNPPHQGHLATIRYFSERREQLGITTMFLFVDPGSMVKSKKKKWGDIILQQNLRYELFYKVPEISQLVASGWMQLLVGDMDNHIKVLRATTDLISEAGYNVKLEWGSVDEFLIINARRPVDFFDPKTETIPRDLPGCTKWERGTEKCDDKEENIDDWAGTLWTCQALTVLGKPIIQFRASQNSASNGVSSTKIRQIMTEALDQELMERLKDKVISVEFLVEWLILQRNKERESSDDKAFL
;
A
#
# COMPACT_ATOMS: atom_id res chain seq x y z
N MET A 1 -8.41 92.82 39.58
CA MET A 1 -9.84 93.06 39.32
C MET A 1 -10.23 92.26 38.09
N ASP A 2 -11.53 92.02 37.92
CA ASP A 2 -12.22 91.49 36.74
C ASP A 2 -11.94 90.02 36.32
N THR A 3 -12.73 89.13 36.95
CA THR A 3 -13.32 87.95 36.29
C THR A 3 -14.63 88.39 35.60
N PRO A 4 -15.20 87.64 34.63
CA PRO A 4 -16.19 86.63 35.03
C PRO A 4 -16.37 85.37 34.12
N LEU A 5 -16.66 84.25 34.78
CA LEU A 5 -17.60 83.14 34.45
C LEU A 5 -17.64 82.54 33.02
N LYS A 6 -17.58 81.20 32.89
CA LYS A 6 -18.69 80.29 33.29
C LYS A 6 -18.25 78.93 33.86
N LYS A 7 -19.19 78.33 34.61
CA LYS A 7 -19.24 77.03 35.33
C LYS A 7 -20.65 76.42 35.04
N PRO A 8 -21.07 75.24 35.57
CA PRO A 8 -20.35 74.01 36.01
C PRO A 8 -21.06 72.71 35.47
N SER A 9 -20.77 71.54 36.10
CA SER A 9 -21.54 70.25 36.14
C SER A 9 -20.72 69.06 35.61
N SER A 10 -20.64 67.86 36.23
CA SER A 10 -21.02 67.35 37.57
C SER A 10 -20.28 66.02 37.82
N ASP A 11 -20.12 65.59 39.08
CA ASP A 11 -19.53 64.31 39.50
C ASP A 11 -20.30 63.07 38.97
N HIS A 12 -19.72 61.87 38.77
CA HIS A 12 -19.33 60.94 39.86
C HIS A 12 -18.53 59.69 39.39
N LYS A 13 -17.57 59.28 40.24
CA LYS A 13 -17.26 57.92 40.77
C LYS A 13 -17.37 56.63 39.92
N MET A 14 -16.34 55.78 40.16
CA MET A 14 -16.33 54.29 40.22
C MET A 14 -16.16 53.53 38.88
N GLU A 15 -15.38 52.42 38.79
CA GLU A 15 -14.45 51.79 39.77
C GLU A 15 -13.41 50.83 39.15
N ALA A 16 -12.36 50.52 39.94
CA ALA A 16 -11.60 49.26 40.04
C ALA A 16 -10.76 48.68 38.87
N GLU A 17 -9.67 48.00 39.25
CA GLU A 17 -8.76 47.26 38.37
C GLU A 17 -9.34 45.91 37.95
N GLU A 18 -9.15 45.49 36.70
CA GLU A 18 -9.08 44.07 36.35
C GLU A 18 -7.96 43.82 35.35
N ARG A 19 -7.21 42.73 35.56
CA ARG A 19 -6.05 42.36 34.74
C ARG A 19 -6.52 41.58 33.53
N ASP A 20 -6.03 41.91 32.34
CA ASP A 20 -6.09 40.96 31.22
C ASP A 20 -4.81 40.99 30.39
N SER A 21 -3.90 40.06 30.68
CA SER A 21 -2.59 39.94 30.04
C SER A 21 -2.69 39.21 28.70
N LYS A 22 -3.12 39.92 27.65
CA LYS A 22 -3.06 39.42 26.26
C LYS A 22 -1.61 39.30 25.78
N THR A 23 -0.99 38.17 26.10
CA THR A 23 0.26 37.74 25.47
C THR A 23 -0.09 37.11 24.12
N SER A 24 0.05 37.87 23.04
CA SER A 24 -0.14 37.37 21.68
C SER A 24 1.03 36.46 21.28
N ILE A 25 0.92 35.17 21.59
CA ILE A 25 1.82 34.16 21.03
C ILE A 25 1.39 33.92 19.58
N ALA A 26 2.30 34.12 18.64
CA ALA A 26 2.04 33.96 17.21
C ALA A 26 1.64 32.51 16.88
N ALA A 27 0.50 32.35 16.22
CA ALA A 27 -0.07 31.05 15.84
C ALA A 27 0.19 30.68 14.36
N ASP A 28 1.22 31.26 13.73
CA ASP A 28 1.40 31.27 12.27
C ASP A 28 2.40 30.24 11.69
N ASP A 29 3.06 29.43 12.52
CA ASP A 29 4.17 28.56 12.08
C ASP A 29 3.96 27.04 12.28
N VAL A 30 2.76 26.61 12.71
CA VAL A 30 2.41 25.18 12.86
C VAL A 30 1.61 24.65 11.65
N ASP A 31 0.78 25.47 11.01
CA ASP A 31 -0.11 25.01 9.92
C ASP A 31 0.61 24.79 8.57
N LYS A 32 1.75 25.45 8.31
CA LYS A 32 2.47 25.33 7.02
C LYS A 32 3.15 23.98 6.79
N ALA A 33 3.44 23.22 7.84
CA ALA A 33 4.19 21.95 7.73
C ALA A 33 3.32 20.75 7.30
N SER A 34 1.99 20.89 7.26
CA SER A 34 1.07 19.77 6.99
C SER A 34 0.50 19.72 5.57
N ALA A 35 0.54 20.84 4.85
CA ALA A 35 -0.23 21.08 3.62
C ALA A 35 0.26 20.33 2.36
N ASN A 36 1.41 19.65 2.42
CA ASN A 36 2.09 19.05 1.29
C ASN A 36 2.26 17.52 1.38
N THR A 37 1.58 16.84 2.31
CA THR A 37 1.64 15.37 2.44
C THR A 37 0.39 14.70 1.87
N ILE A 38 0.53 13.47 1.35
CA ILE A 38 -0.61 12.67 0.87
C ILE A 38 -1.67 12.44 1.96
N GLN A 39 -1.26 12.43 3.23
CA GLN A 39 -2.15 12.21 4.38
C GLN A 39 -3.37 13.14 4.39
N LEU A 40 -3.15 14.43 4.15
CA LEU A 40 -4.19 15.46 4.23
C LEU A 40 -5.28 15.20 3.18
N PHE A 41 -4.86 14.99 1.94
CA PHE A 41 -5.75 14.74 0.80
C PHE A 41 -6.49 13.40 0.94
N LEU A 42 -5.79 12.35 1.38
CA LEU A 42 -6.38 11.05 1.66
C LEU A 42 -7.42 11.13 2.79
N GLN A 43 -7.13 11.84 3.88
CA GLN A 43 -8.10 12.02 4.97
C GLN A 43 -9.33 12.81 4.52
N LYS A 44 -9.16 13.84 3.68
CA LYS A 44 -10.28 14.59 3.09
C LYS A 44 -11.12 13.69 2.17
N ALA A 45 -10.50 12.82 1.37
CA ALA A 45 -11.20 11.86 0.52
C ALA A 45 -11.92 10.76 1.33
N LEU A 46 -11.29 10.20 2.37
CA LEU A 46 -11.89 9.19 3.25
C LEU A 46 -13.10 9.72 4.03
N ARG A 47 -13.10 11.02 4.38
CA ARG A 47 -14.22 11.72 5.04
C ARG A 47 -15.26 12.28 4.05
N SER A 48 -15.07 12.11 2.74
CA SER A 48 -15.97 12.63 1.72
C SER A 48 -17.30 11.86 1.70
N PRO A 49 -18.44 12.53 1.40
CA PRO A 49 -19.71 11.87 1.07
C PRO A 49 -19.65 10.91 -0.13
N LEU A 50 -18.53 10.82 -0.85
CA LEU A 50 -18.27 9.82 -1.89
C LEU A 50 -17.86 8.45 -1.34
N ASN A 51 -17.44 8.36 -0.08
CA ASN A 51 -17.02 7.13 0.57
C ASN A 51 -18.24 6.32 1.09
N THR A 52 -19.14 5.98 0.17
CA THR A 52 -20.44 5.37 0.48
C THR A 52 -20.55 3.98 -0.13
N GLY A 53 -20.52 2.97 0.74
CA GLY A 53 -20.92 1.60 0.46
C GLY A 53 -21.10 0.82 1.75
N GLU A 54 -21.40 -0.47 1.63
CA GLU A 54 -21.64 -1.36 2.77
C GLU A 54 -20.41 -1.47 3.70
N ILE A 55 -19.20 -1.40 3.13
CA ILE A 55 -17.95 -1.35 3.88
C ILE A 55 -17.10 -0.18 3.35
N PRO A 56 -17.26 1.04 3.90
CA PRO A 56 -16.53 2.23 3.46
C PRO A 56 -15.01 2.03 3.48
N ALA A 57 -14.33 2.72 2.57
CA ALA A 57 -12.88 2.76 2.53
C ALA A 57 -12.33 3.32 3.85
N SER A 58 -11.33 2.64 4.41
CA SER A 58 -10.65 3.03 5.65
C SER A 58 -9.21 2.52 5.64
N LEU A 59 -8.36 3.01 6.53
CA LEU A 59 -7.01 2.48 6.73
C LEU A 59 -7.04 1.35 7.76
N PHE A 60 -6.38 0.23 7.47
CA PHE A 60 -6.19 -0.85 8.44
C PHE A 60 -5.36 -0.32 9.63
N PRO A 61 -5.83 -0.47 10.87
CA PRO A 61 -5.13 0.10 12.02
C PRO A 61 -3.78 -0.59 12.25
N PRO A 62 -2.75 0.14 12.70
CA PRO A 62 -1.51 -0.46 13.19
C PRO A 62 -1.78 -1.46 14.31
N ILE A 63 -1.29 -2.69 14.14
CA ILE A 63 -1.38 -3.73 15.17
C ILE A 63 -0.42 -3.37 16.31
N SER A 64 -0.93 -3.35 17.54
CA SER A 64 -0.10 -3.25 18.73
C SER A 64 0.38 -4.65 19.11
N ASP A 65 1.64 -4.98 18.83
CA ASP A 65 2.23 -6.22 19.36
C ASP A 65 2.58 -6.02 20.83
N VAL A 66 2.10 -6.91 21.69
CA VAL A 66 2.31 -6.83 23.15
C VAL A 66 3.78 -7.04 23.54
N ASN A 67 4.56 -7.70 22.66
CA ASN A 67 5.93 -8.16 22.93
C ASN A 67 7.02 -7.58 22.02
N GLN A 68 6.72 -6.60 21.16
CA GLN A 68 7.74 -5.84 20.43
C GLN A 68 7.66 -4.38 20.83
N SER A 69 8.83 -3.80 21.14
CA SER A 69 8.99 -2.46 21.69
C SER A 69 8.06 -1.45 21.03
N VAL A 70 7.17 -0.88 21.84
CA VAL A 70 6.19 0.13 21.45
C VAL A 70 6.85 1.16 20.54
N ILE A 71 6.45 1.21 19.26
CA ILE A 71 6.66 2.41 18.45
C ILE A 71 5.81 3.49 19.10
N LEU A 72 6.44 4.24 20.00
CA LEU A 72 5.80 5.22 20.87
C LEU A 72 5.16 6.28 19.97
N ARG A 73 3.83 6.23 19.79
CA ARG A 73 3.03 7.17 18.98
C ARG A 73 3.01 8.58 19.59
N SER A 74 4.19 9.20 19.61
CA SER A 74 4.48 10.52 20.17
C SER A 74 5.14 11.44 19.13
N SER A 75 5.63 10.88 18.02
CA SER A 75 5.97 11.61 16.81
C SER A 75 4.88 11.41 15.75
N PRO A 76 4.46 12.45 15.01
CA PRO A 76 3.60 12.27 13.85
C PRO A 76 4.30 11.36 12.83
N VAL A 77 3.56 10.42 12.24
CA VAL A 77 4.07 9.59 11.13
C VAL A 77 4.53 10.55 10.02
N PRO A 78 5.80 10.50 9.57
CA PRO A 78 6.30 11.38 8.53
C PRO A 78 5.78 10.88 7.16
N TRP A 79 4.56 11.23 6.81
CA TRP A 79 3.97 10.85 5.53
C TRP A 79 4.78 11.43 4.36
N PRO A 80 4.85 10.73 3.21
CA PRO A 80 5.53 11.22 2.02
C PRO A 80 5.09 12.63 1.62
N ILE A 81 6.07 13.52 1.49
CA ILE A 81 5.91 14.88 0.99
C ILE A 81 5.75 14.81 -0.54
N LEU A 82 4.77 15.53 -1.06
CA LEU A 82 4.53 15.70 -2.49
C LEU A 82 5.64 16.53 -3.13
N LYS A 83 6.21 16.01 -4.23
CA LYS A 83 7.18 16.73 -5.06
C LYS A 83 6.46 17.84 -5.81
N SER A 84 6.86 19.10 -5.62
CA SER A 84 6.34 20.25 -6.38
C SER A 84 6.83 20.27 -7.83
N ASN A 85 8.11 19.94 -8.04
CA ASN A 85 8.78 20.00 -9.34
C ASN A 85 8.89 18.61 -10.00
N GLY A 86 7.95 17.70 -9.73
CA GLY A 86 8.02 16.33 -10.23
C GLY A 86 6.67 15.62 -10.17
N ARG A 87 6.59 14.45 -10.80
CA ARG A 87 5.40 13.61 -10.76
C ARG A 87 5.33 12.82 -9.46
N ASN A 88 4.13 12.76 -8.88
CA ASN A 88 3.83 11.96 -7.71
C ASN A 88 3.03 10.72 -8.13
N ASN A 89 3.67 9.55 -8.20
CA ASN A 89 2.97 8.31 -8.54
C ASN A 89 2.42 7.66 -7.26
N ILE A 90 1.10 7.45 -7.23
CA ILE A 90 0.39 6.68 -6.21
C ILE A 90 0.17 5.28 -6.78
N LEU A 91 0.79 4.26 -6.19
CA LEU A 91 0.70 2.89 -6.67
C LEU A 91 -0.35 2.09 -5.88
N LEU A 92 -1.41 1.61 -6.53
CA LEU A 92 -2.35 0.65 -5.97
C LEU A 92 -1.88 -0.77 -6.27
N TYR A 93 -1.65 -1.61 -5.25
CA TYR A 93 -1.30 -3.02 -5.36
C TYR A 93 -2.45 -3.91 -4.85
N PRO A 94 -3.41 -4.27 -5.73
CA PRO A 94 -4.56 -5.08 -5.37
C PRO A 94 -4.27 -6.58 -5.49
N GLY A 95 -4.95 -7.41 -4.71
CA GLY A 95 -4.97 -8.85 -4.95
C GLY A 95 -5.69 -9.69 -3.92
N SER A 96 -5.96 -10.94 -4.30
CA SER A 96 -6.62 -11.90 -3.41
C SER A 96 -5.76 -12.30 -2.20
N PHE A 97 -4.43 -12.23 -2.32
CA PHE A 97 -3.45 -12.53 -1.27
C PHE A 97 -3.87 -13.70 -0.36
N ASN A 98 -4.34 -14.80 -0.93
CA ASN A 98 -4.93 -15.93 -0.20
C ASN A 98 -4.11 -17.21 -0.42
N PRO A 99 -3.07 -17.46 0.41
CA PRO A 99 -2.53 -16.57 1.44
C PRO A 99 -1.53 -15.53 0.86
N PRO A 100 -1.10 -14.53 1.65
CA PRO A 100 0.06 -13.71 1.33
C PRO A 100 1.33 -14.59 1.30
N HIS A 101 2.31 -14.24 0.45
CA HIS A 101 3.41 -15.16 0.17
C HIS A 101 4.68 -14.44 -0.29
N GLN A 102 5.84 -15.12 -0.27
CA GLN A 102 7.15 -14.50 -0.53
C GLN A 102 7.18 -13.74 -1.86
N GLY A 103 6.55 -14.27 -2.92
CA GLY A 103 6.43 -13.56 -4.20
C GLY A 103 5.61 -12.25 -4.17
N HIS A 104 4.78 -12.00 -3.16
CA HIS A 104 4.08 -10.72 -2.96
C HIS A 104 4.98 -9.73 -2.22
N LEU A 105 5.69 -10.19 -1.19
CA LEU A 105 6.70 -9.42 -0.46
C LEU A 105 7.84 -8.98 -1.38
N ALA A 106 8.25 -9.85 -2.31
CA ALA A 106 9.21 -9.56 -3.39
C ALA A 106 8.81 -8.34 -4.22
N THR A 107 7.54 -8.29 -4.67
CA THR A 107 6.99 -7.16 -5.43
C THR A 107 7.03 -5.88 -4.60
N ILE A 108 6.66 -5.95 -3.32
CA ILE A 108 6.67 -4.77 -2.42
C ILE A 108 8.10 -4.28 -2.19
N ARG A 109 9.04 -5.18 -1.87
CA ARG A 109 10.47 -4.88 -1.73
C ARG A 109 11.02 -4.21 -2.99
N TYR A 110 10.82 -4.82 -4.16
CA TYR A 110 11.25 -4.28 -5.45
C TYR A 110 10.80 -2.84 -5.68
N PHE A 111 9.51 -2.54 -5.43
CA PHE A 111 8.96 -1.18 -5.56
C PHE A 111 9.44 -0.23 -4.47
N SER A 112 9.66 -0.70 -3.24
CA SER A 112 10.13 0.14 -2.13
C SER A 112 11.61 0.53 -2.26
N GLU A 113 12.45 -0.39 -2.72
CA GLU A 113 13.88 -0.18 -3.02
C GLU A 113 14.05 0.81 -4.17
N ARG A 114 13.21 0.71 -5.21
CA ARG A 114 13.29 1.52 -6.43
C ARG A 114 12.30 2.68 -6.46
N ARG A 115 11.70 3.04 -5.32
CA ARG A 115 10.63 4.05 -5.26
C ARG A 115 11.05 5.41 -5.81
N GLU A 116 12.31 5.78 -5.65
CA GLU A 116 12.86 7.05 -6.16
C GLU A 116 13.02 7.00 -7.68
N GLN A 117 13.70 5.96 -8.20
CA GLN A 117 13.82 5.66 -9.63
C GLN A 117 12.43 5.59 -10.31
N LEU A 118 11.45 4.96 -9.69
CA LEU A 118 10.10 4.77 -10.25
C LEU A 118 9.13 5.94 -9.96
N GLY A 119 9.59 6.99 -9.26
CA GLY A 119 8.74 8.14 -8.88
C GLY A 119 7.55 7.79 -7.96
N ILE A 120 7.59 6.66 -7.25
CA ILE A 120 6.52 6.16 -6.39
C ILE A 120 6.53 6.91 -5.05
N THR A 121 5.63 7.88 -4.91
CA THR A 121 5.46 8.66 -3.68
C THR A 121 4.83 7.82 -2.56
N THR A 122 3.90 6.91 -2.88
CA THR A 122 3.28 5.99 -1.90
C THR A 122 2.71 4.74 -2.58
N MET A 123 2.60 3.66 -1.81
CA MET A 123 1.92 2.42 -2.20
C MET A 123 0.69 2.16 -1.30
N PHE A 124 -0.45 1.85 -1.92
CA PHE A 124 -1.63 1.32 -1.25
C PHE A 124 -1.78 -0.17 -1.55
N LEU A 125 -1.77 -1.02 -0.53
CA LEU A 125 -2.09 -2.46 -0.66
C LEU A 125 -3.56 -2.69 -0.38
N PHE A 126 -4.23 -3.39 -1.31
CA PHE A 126 -5.63 -3.78 -1.19
C PHE A 126 -5.81 -5.30 -1.25
N VAL A 127 -6.39 -5.87 -0.20
CA VAL A 127 -6.73 -7.29 -0.12
C VAL A 127 -8.19 -7.48 -0.54
N ASP A 128 -8.45 -8.28 -1.58
CA ASP A 128 -9.83 -8.56 -2.05
C ASP A 128 -10.74 -9.07 -0.91
N PRO A 129 -12.01 -8.63 -0.81
CA PRO A 129 -12.95 -9.18 0.17
C PRO A 129 -13.23 -10.67 -0.09
N GLY A 130 -13.61 -11.41 0.96
CA GLY A 130 -13.78 -12.87 0.88
C GLY A 130 -14.80 -13.33 -0.17
N SER A 131 -15.81 -12.53 -0.48
CA SER A 131 -16.77 -12.74 -1.57
C SER A 131 -16.10 -12.80 -2.96
N MET A 132 -15.14 -11.90 -3.22
CA MET A 132 -14.37 -11.85 -4.47
C MET A 132 -13.32 -12.97 -4.57
N VAL A 133 -12.86 -13.50 -3.44
CA VAL A 133 -12.02 -14.72 -3.42
C VAL A 133 -12.88 -15.96 -3.73
N LYS A 134 -14.10 -16.04 -3.19
CA LYS A 134 -15.05 -17.15 -3.39
C LYS A 134 -15.56 -17.29 -4.82
N SER A 135 -15.78 -16.18 -5.55
CA SER A 135 -16.30 -16.22 -6.92
C SER A 135 -15.37 -16.93 -7.91
N LYS A 136 -14.06 -16.93 -7.63
CA LYS A 136 -13.03 -17.60 -8.44
C LYS A 136 -12.83 -19.04 -7.97
N LYS A 137 -13.65 -19.97 -8.47
CA LYS A 137 -13.45 -21.43 -8.24
C LYS A 137 -12.02 -21.84 -8.62
N LYS A 138 -11.29 -22.42 -7.67
CA LYS A 138 -9.90 -22.89 -7.83
C LYS A 138 -9.76 -24.28 -7.24
N LYS A 139 -8.89 -25.12 -7.81
CA LYS A 139 -8.47 -26.39 -7.21
C LYS A 139 -7.75 -26.07 -5.88
N TRP A 140 -8.13 -26.76 -4.79
CA TRP A 140 -7.70 -26.43 -3.43
C TRP A 140 -8.09 -24.98 -3.04
N GLY A 141 -9.28 -24.55 -3.44
CA GLY A 141 -9.79 -23.20 -3.25
C GLY A 141 -10.48 -22.97 -1.90
N ASP A 142 -10.64 -24.03 -1.11
CA ASP A 142 -11.65 -24.14 -0.06
C ASP A 142 -11.29 -23.33 1.19
N ILE A 143 -9.99 -23.24 1.51
CA ILE A 143 -9.48 -22.41 2.61
C ILE A 143 -9.35 -20.96 2.14
N ILE A 144 -10.25 -20.12 2.66
CA ILE A 144 -10.30 -18.68 2.39
C ILE A 144 -10.05 -17.93 3.68
N LEU A 145 -8.88 -17.29 3.76
CA LEU A 145 -8.48 -16.45 4.88
C LEU A 145 -9.41 -15.22 4.95
N GLN A 146 -9.79 -14.85 6.16
CA GLN A 146 -10.48 -13.59 6.42
C GLN A 146 -9.64 -12.40 5.90
N GLN A 147 -10.31 -11.29 5.55
CA GLN A 147 -9.63 -10.12 4.98
C GLN A 147 -8.65 -9.50 5.99
N ASN A 148 -9.06 -9.37 7.26
CA ASN A 148 -8.22 -8.87 8.34
C ASN A 148 -6.97 -9.74 8.56
N LEU A 149 -7.13 -11.06 8.67
CA LEU A 149 -6.00 -12.00 8.77
C LEU A 149 -4.97 -11.83 7.65
N ARG A 150 -5.41 -11.54 6.42
CA ARG A 150 -4.51 -11.27 5.28
C ARG A 150 -3.75 -9.96 5.44
N TYR A 151 -4.36 -8.90 5.98
CA TYR A 151 -3.62 -7.68 6.38
C TYR A 151 -2.67 -7.94 7.55
N GLU A 152 -3.08 -8.72 8.55
CA GLU A 152 -2.24 -9.06 9.71
C GLU A 152 -0.99 -9.83 9.29
N LEU A 153 -1.13 -10.83 8.40
CA LEU A 153 0.00 -11.57 7.83
C LEU A 153 0.98 -10.67 7.07
N PHE A 154 0.52 -9.60 6.41
CA PHE A 154 1.41 -8.56 5.86
C PHE A 154 2.05 -7.73 6.97
N TYR A 155 1.26 -7.23 7.93
CA TYR A 155 1.73 -6.34 9.00
C TYR A 155 2.78 -6.98 9.91
N LYS A 156 2.70 -8.31 10.12
CA LYS A 156 3.68 -9.09 10.90
C LYS A 156 5.05 -9.23 10.22
N VAL A 157 5.20 -8.85 8.94
CA VAL A 157 6.50 -8.78 8.28
C VAL A 157 7.21 -7.48 8.69
N PRO A 158 8.42 -7.53 9.29
CA PRO A 158 9.11 -6.33 9.80
C PRO A 158 9.31 -5.23 8.75
N GLU A 159 9.65 -5.58 7.51
CA GLU A 159 9.84 -4.60 6.45
C GLU A 159 8.51 -3.91 6.07
N ILE A 160 7.39 -4.65 6.09
CA ILE A 160 6.08 -4.07 5.81
C ILE A 160 5.65 -3.14 6.96
N SER A 161 5.85 -3.55 8.22
CA SER A 161 5.51 -2.71 9.37
C SER A 161 6.31 -1.40 9.38
N GLN A 162 7.59 -1.44 8.98
CA GLN A 162 8.43 -0.25 8.79
C GLN A 162 7.94 0.64 7.64
N LEU A 163 7.59 0.06 6.48
CA LEU A 163 7.04 0.83 5.35
C LEU A 163 5.70 1.50 5.72
N VAL A 164 4.86 0.86 6.53
CA VAL A 164 3.62 1.47 7.06
C VAL A 164 3.90 2.52 8.11
N ALA A 165 4.83 2.28 9.04
CA ALA A 165 5.25 3.25 10.06
C ALA A 165 5.91 4.50 9.45
N SER A 166 6.53 4.39 8.28
CA SER A 166 7.08 5.50 7.49
C SER A 166 6.04 6.27 6.67
N GLY A 167 4.76 5.87 6.70
CA GLY A 167 3.71 6.45 5.87
C GLY A 167 3.79 6.12 4.38
N TRP A 168 4.91 5.59 3.87
CA TRP A 168 5.08 5.26 2.45
C TRP A 168 4.13 4.16 1.96
N MET A 169 3.86 3.15 2.79
CA MET A 169 2.89 2.10 2.48
C MET A 169 1.62 2.23 3.32
N GLN A 170 0.46 2.04 2.71
CA GLN A 170 -0.84 2.10 3.36
C GLN A 170 -1.65 0.84 3.06
N LEU A 171 -2.45 0.38 4.02
CA LEU A 171 -3.31 -0.79 3.88
C LEU A 171 -4.76 -0.32 3.86
N LEU A 172 -5.47 -0.44 2.72
CA LEU A 172 -6.86 0.03 2.60
C LEU A 172 -7.85 -1.09 2.85
N VAL A 173 -8.83 -0.90 3.73
CA VAL A 173 -9.93 -1.84 4.06
C VAL A 173 -11.25 -1.33 3.48
N GLY A 174 -12.09 -2.22 2.97
CA GLY A 174 -13.37 -1.91 2.32
C GLY A 174 -13.57 -2.71 1.04
N ASP A 175 -14.49 -2.24 0.19
CA ASP A 175 -14.68 -2.74 -1.17
C ASP A 175 -13.82 -1.99 -2.21
N MET A 176 -13.56 -2.65 -3.35
CA MET A 176 -12.72 -2.12 -4.42
C MET A 176 -13.29 -0.82 -5.02
N ASP A 177 -14.60 -0.75 -5.27
CA ASP A 177 -15.21 0.38 -5.97
C ASP A 177 -15.05 1.68 -5.15
N ASN A 178 -15.23 1.60 -3.83
CA ASN A 178 -15.00 2.72 -2.93
C ASN A 178 -13.53 3.07 -2.77
N HIS A 179 -12.61 2.10 -2.83
CA HIS A 179 -11.16 2.40 -2.82
C HIS A 179 -10.75 3.16 -4.07
N ILE A 180 -11.29 2.78 -5.22
CA ILE A 180 -11.05 3.48 -6.49
C ILE A 180 -11.62 4.90 -6.42
N LYS A 181 -12.84 5.10 -5.90
CA LYS A 181 -13.42 6.44 -5.70
C LYS A 181 -12.57 7.29 -4.76
N VAL A 182 -12.15 6.77 -3.61
CA VAL A 182 -11.35 7.50 -2.62
C VAL A 182 -9.95 7.82 -3.15
N LEU A 183 -9.29 6.91 -3.85
CA LEU A 183 -7.98 7.16 -4.44
C LEU A 183 -8.05 8.16 -5.60
N ARG A 184 -9.11 8.13 -6.43
CA ARG A 184 -9.36 9.16 -7.45
C ARG A 184 -9.62 10.52 -6.82
N ALA A 185 -10.54 10.61 -5.86
CA ALA A 185 -10.78 11.85 -5.12
C ALA A 185 -9.50 12.37 -4.42
N THR A 186 -8.63 11.47 -3.94
CA THR A 186 -7.32 11.84 -3.40
C THR A 186 -6.42 12.46 -4.48
N THR A 187 -6.34 11.86 -5.69
CA THR A 187 -5.56 12.45 -6.80
C THR A 187 -6.15 13.75 -7.33
N ASP A 188 -7.48 13.88 -7.36
CA ASP A 188 -8.17 15.09 -7.80
C ASP A 188 -7.84 16.25 -6.85
N LEU A 189 -7.97 16.02 -5.53
CA LEU A 189 -7.61 16.99 -4.48
C LEU A 189 -6.12 17.38 -4.48
N ILE A 190 -5.22 16.43 -4.79
CA ILE A 190 -3.77 16.72 -4.95
C ILE A 190 -3.52 17.58 -6.20
N SER A 191 -4.25 17.32 -7.29
CA SER A 191 -4.16 18.08 -8.55
C SER A 191 -4.70 19.51 -8.38
N GLU A 192 -5.83 19.67 -7.67
CA GLU A 192 -6.40 20.97 -7.28
C GLU A 192 -5.43 21.83 -6.46
N ALA A 193 -4.58 21.19 -5.64
CA ALA A 193 -3.52 21.84 -4.88
C ALA A 193 -2.25 22.15 -5.71
N GLY A 194 -2.27 21.92 -7.03
CA GLY A 194 -1.20 22.27 -7.96
C GLY A 194 -0.09 21.24 -8.14
N TYR A 195 -0.22 20.04 -7.57
CA TYR A 195 0.79 18.98 -7.71
C TYR A 195 0.50 18.07 -8.90
N ASN A 196 1.54 17.72 -9.68
CA ASN A 196 1.45 16.68 -10.69
C ASN A 196 1.37 15.30 -10.02
N VAL A 197 0.26 14.58 -10.23
CA VAL A 197 -0.01 13.28 -9.59
C VAL A 197 -0.59 12.28 -10.58
N LYS A 198 -0.37 10.97 -10.34
CA LYS A 198 -0.94 9.88 -11.14
C LYS A 198 -1.29 8.70 -10.23
N LEU A 199 -2.49 8.14 -10.39
CA LEU A 199 -2.83 6.83 -9.85
C LEU A 199 -2.38 5.74 -10.83
N GLU A 200 -1.50 4.85 -10.37
CA GLU A 200 -0.99 3.69 -11.12
C GLU A 200 -1.54 2.39 -10.56
N TRP A 201 -1.85 1.46 -11.47
CA TRP A 201 -2.47 0.18 -11.16
C TRP A 201 -1.43 -0.93 -11.23
N GLY A 202 -1.04 -1.46 -10.07
CA GLY A 202 -0.13 -2.57 -9.92
C GLY A 202 -0.78 -3.93 -10.16
N SER A 203 -1.56 -4.11 -11.23
CA SER A 203 -1.91 -5.45 -11.73
C SER A 203 -0.73 -6.07 -12.46
N VAL A 204 0.30 -6.43 -11.68
CA VAL A 204 1.60 -7.03 -12.10
C VAL A 204 1.44 -8.33 -12.91
N ASP A 205 0.23 -8.90 -12.98
CA ASP A 205 -0.05 -10.14 -13.71
C ASP A 205 -0.79 -9.93 -15.06
N GLU A 206 -1.19 -8.70 -15.45
CA GLU A 206 -1.87 -8.44 -16.74
C GLU A 206 -1.00 -7.75 -17.80
N PHE A 207 -0.27 -6.67 -17.44
CA PHE A 207 0.56 -5.93 -18.41
C PHE A 207 1.95 -5.50 -17.93
N LEU A 208 2.32 -5.72 -16.66
CA LEU A 208 3.63 -5.37 -16.10
C LEU A 208 4.31 -6.59 -15.46
N ILE A 209 5.05 -7.35 -16.25
CA ILE A 209 5.80 -8.52 -15.78
C ILE A 209 7.03 -8.05 -14.99
N ILE A 210 7.29 -8.63 -13.81
CA ILE A 210 8.50 -8.34 -13.01
C ILE A 210 9.11 -9.67 -12.56
N ASN A 211 10.36 -9.94 -12.95
CA ASN A 211 11.05 -11.19 -12.58
C ASN A 211 11.50 -11.24 -11.10
N ALA A 212 11.38 -10.14 -10.36
CA ALA A 212 11.61 -10.09 -8.91
C ALA A 212 10.74 -11.09 -8.12
N ARG A 213 9.50 -11.32 -8.57
CA ARG A 213 8.55 -12.28 -7.94
C ARG A 213 8.88 -13.73 -8.26
N ARG A 214 9.22 -14.00 -9.52
CA ARG A 214 9.48 -15.34 -10.08
C ARG A 214 10.43 -15.19 -11.29
N PRO A 215 11.34 -16.14 -11.54
CA PRO A 215 12.09 -16.16 -12.78
C PRO A 215 11.14 -16.17 -13.98
N VAL A 216 11.57 -15.57 -15.08
CA VAL A 216 10.88 -15.63 -16.37
C VAL A 216 11.74 -16.44 -17.33
N ASP A 217 11.10 -17.22 -18.20
CA ASP A 217 11.73 -18.07 -19.19
C ASP A 217 12.33 -17.29 -20.38
N PHE A 218 12.10 -15.98 -20.43
CA PHE A 218 12.60 -15.07 -21.46
C PHE A 218 13.68 -14.08 -20.99
N PHE A 219 14.16 -14.15 -19.74
CA PHE A 219 15.25 -13.27 -19.26
C PHE A 219 15.98 -13.84 -18.05
N ASP A 220 17.27 -14.16 -18.22
CA ASP A 220 18.21 -14.44 -17.12
C ASP A 220 19.13 -13.23 -16.86
N PRO A 221 18.97 -12.48 -15.76
CA PRO A 221 19.79 -11.31 -15.46
C PRO A 221 21.28 -11.62 -15.27
N LYS A 222 21.67 -12.89 -15.09
CA LYS A 222 23.10 -13.28 -14.93
C LYS A 222 23.85 -13.39 -16.25
N THR A 223 23.13 -13.57 -17.36
CA THR A 223 23.73 -13.87 -18.68
C THR A 223 23.19 -13.00 -19.80
N GLU A 224 22.09 -12.29 -19.61
CA GLU A 224 21.39 -11.53 -20.65
C GLU A 224 21.22 -10.07 -20.26
N THR A 225 21.53 -9.17 -21.21
CA THR A 225 21.31 -7.72 -21.08
C THR A 225 20.00 -7.26 -21.74
N ILE A 226 19.38 -8.12 -22.55
CA ILE A 226 18.13 -7.86 -23.28
C ILE A 226 17.22 -9.10 -23.10
N PRO A 227 15.91 -8.94 -22.82
CA PRO A 227 14.98 -10.05 -22.78
C PRO A 227 14.84 -10.73 -24.17
N ARG A 228 14.70 -12.06 -24.16
CA ARG A 228 14.38 -12.86 -25.36
C ARG A 228 12.98 -12.50 -25.86
N ASP A 229 12.83 -12.39 -27.18
CA ASP A 229 11.56 -12.00 -27.80
C ASP A 229 10.44 -13.00 -27.50
N LEU A 230 9.24 -12.49 -27.17
CA LEU A 230 8.07 -13.33 -26.89
C LEU A 230 7.40 -13.80 -28.19
N PRO A 231 7.01 -15.09 -28.32
CA PRO A 231 6.26 -15.58 -29.48
C PRO A 231 4.97 -14.80 -29.72
N GLY A 232 4.81 -14.24 -30.93
CA GLY A 232 3.64 -13.44 -31.29
C GLY A 232 3.68 -11.98 -30.82
N CYS A 233 4.80 -11.50 -30.31
CA CYS A 233 5.03 -10.09 -29.96
C CYS A 233 5.99 -9.41 -30.95
N THR A 234 6.08 -8.08 -30.89
CA THR A 234 7.23 -7.34 -31.44
C THR A 234 8.49 -7.64 -30.63
N LYS A 235 9.64 -7.18 -31.14
CA LYS A 235 10.86 -7.15 -30.34
C LYS A 235 10.68 -6.30 -29.08
N TRP A 236 11.49 -6.59 -28.06
CA TRP A 236 11.60 -5.75 -26.89
C TRP A 236 12.30 -4.43 -27.21
N GLU A 237 11.61 -3.33 -26.92
CA GLU A 237 12.14 -1.97 -26.96
C GLU A 237 12.41 -1.50 -25.52
N ARG A 238 13.48 -0.73 -25.30
CA ARG A 238 13.73 -0.12 -24.00
C ARG A 238 12.75 1.04 -23.81
N GLY A 239 11.91 0.96 -22.78
CA GLY A 239 10.93 1.99 -22.45
C GLY A 239 11.63 3.30 -22.12
N THR A 240 11.23 4.39 -22.78
CA THR A 240 11.82 5.72 -22.61
C THR A 240 11.23 6.47 -21.40
N GLU A 241 11.09 5.79 -20.26
CA GLU A 241 10.82 6.47 -19.00
C GLU A 241 12.06 7.28 -18.61
N LYS A 242 12.08 8.53 -19.07
CA LYS A 242 12.94 9.56 -18.50
C LYS A 242 12.43 9.82 -17.09
N CYS A 243 13.10 9.20 -16.13
CA CYS A 243 13.08 9.66 -14.75
C CYS A 243 13.83 10.99 -14.78
N ASP A 244 13.11 12.10 -14.63
CA ASP A 244 13.75 13.40 -14.54
C ASP A 244 14.68 13.41 -13.31
N ASP A 245 15.87 13.95 -13.53
CA ASP A 245 17.03 14.07 -12.64
C ASP A 245 17.92 12.82 -12.43
N LYS A 246 19.16 12.99 -12.95
CA LYS A 246 20.43 12.29 -12.69
C LYS A 246 20.80 11.07 -13.55
N GLU A 247 21.80 11.30 -14.39
CA GLU A 247 22.71 10.28 -14.92
C GLU A 247 23.59 9.72 -13.77
N GLU A 248 23.15 8.64 -13.12
CA GLU A 248 24.01 7.85 -12.23
C GLU A 248 24.17 6.42 -12.78
N ASN A 249 25.40 6.11 -13.21
CA ASN A 249 25.95 4.80 -13.65
C ASN A 249 25.05 3.85 -14.48
N ILE A 250 25.36 3.81 -15.78
CA ILE A 250 24.66 3.05 -16.86
C ILE A 250 24.77 1.52 -16.75
N ASP A 251 25.50 0.98 -15.77
CA ASP A 251 25.79 -0.47 -15.65
C ASP A 251 24.82 -1.28 -14.76
N ASP A 252 23.92 -0.66 -13.98
CA ASP A 252 22.87 -1.43 -13.29
C ASP A 252 21.61 -1.57 -14.14
N TRP A 253 21.47 -2.74 -14.77
CA TRP A 253 20.32 -3.11 -15.60
C TRP A 253 19.03 -3.32 -14.78
N ALA A 254 19.09 -3.33 -13.46
CA ALA A 254 17.92 -3.37 -12.59
C ALA A 254 17.02 -2.14 -12.77
N GLY A 255 15.70 -2.35 -12.81
CA GLY A 255 14.74 -1.27 -13.00
C GLY A 255 14.38 -0.98 -14.45
N THR A 256 15.22 -1.42 -15.41
CA THR A 256 15.00 -1.19 -16.86
C THR A 256 13.60 -1.63 -17.28
N LEU A 257 12.82 -0.68 -17.78
CA LEU A 257 11.56 -0.94 -18.43
C LEU A 257 11.82 -1.43 -19.86
N TRP A 258 11.23 -2.56 -20.19
CA TRP A 258 11.15 -3.12 -21.53
C TRP A 258 9.69 -3.17 -21.96
N THR A 259 9.43 -2.91 -23.23
CA THR A 259 8.08 -2.93 -23.80
C THR A 259 8.06 -3.69 -25.12
N CYS A 260 7.06 -4.54 -25.33
CA CYS A 260 6.76 -5.14 -26.63
C CYS A 260 5.25 -5.13 -26.88
N GLN A 261 4.81 -5.15 -28.14
CA GLN A 261 3.41 -5.19 -28.51
C GLN A 261 2.97 -6.63 -28.84
N ALA A 262 1.90 -7.11 -28.21
CA ALA A 262 1.33 -8.43 -28.50
C ALA A 262 0.52 -8.39 -29.80
N LEU A 263 1.07 -8.92 -30.89
CA LEU A 263 0.48 -8.87 -32.23
C LEU A 263 -0.68 -9.86 -32.40
N THR A 264 -0.73 -10.91 -31.58
CA THR A 264 -1.73 -11.98 -31.59
C THR A 264 -3.00 -11.68 -30.79
N VAL A 265 -3.01 -10.59 -30.01
CA VAL A 265 -4.14 -10.21 -29.14
C VAL A 265 -4.91 -9.04 -29.77
N LEU A 266 -6.24 -9.12 -29.79
CA LEU A 266 -7.11 -8.05 -30.31
C LEU A 266 -6.85 -6.74 -29.54
N GLY A 267 -6.71 -5.64 -30.28
CA GLY A 267 -6.32 -4.34 -29.71
C GLY A 267 -4.80 -4.13 -29.57
N LYS A 268 -3.98 -5.15 -29.85
CA LYS A 268 -2.51 -5.10 -29.84
C LYS A 268 -1.93 -4.43 -28.57
N PRO A 269 -2.21 -4.97 -27.37
CA PRO A 269 -1.77 -4.37 -26.12
C PRO A 269 -0.24 -4.35 -25.99
N ILE A 270 0.25 -3.39 -25.22
CA ILE A 270 1.66 -3.29 -24.84
C ILE A 270 1.87 -4.15 -23.60
N ILE A 271 2.78 -5.13 -23.71
CA ILE A 271 3.35 -5.86 -22.58
C ILE A 271 4.55 -5.06 -22.09
N GLN A 272 4.60 -4.81 -20.79
CA GLN A 272 5.73 -4.21 -20.09
C GLN A 272 6.46 -5.29 -19.29
N PHE A 273 7.78 -5.20 -19.24
CA PHE A 273 8.63 -6.03 -18.38
C PHE A 273 9.61 -5.13 -17.63
N ARG A 274 9.75 -5.30 -16.32
CA ARG A 274 10.84 -4.67 -15.55
C ARG A 274 11.82 -5.72 -15.04
N ALA A 275 13.08 -5.52 -15.41
CA ALA A 275 14.17 -6.39 -15.02
C ALA A 275 14.60 -6.15 -13.56
N SER A 276 14.82 -7.24 -12.83
CA SER A 276 15.44 -7.32 -11.51
C SER A 276 16.62 -8.28 -11.60
N GLN A 277 17.73 -7.92 -10.95
CA GLN A 277 18.92 -8.78 -10.87
C GLN A 277 18.65 -10.06 -10.06
N ASN A 278 17.77 -9.96 -9.08
CA ASN A 278 17.42 -11.03 -8.15
C ASN A 278 15.93 -11.38 -8.28
N SER A 279 15.63 -12.68 -8.27
CA SER A 279 14.27 -13.21 -8.04
C SER A 279 14.18 -13.71 -6.60
N ALA A 280 13.21 -13.23 -5.84
CA ALA A 280 13.03 -13.58 -4.43
C ALA A 280 12.31 -14.92 -4.22
N SER A 281 11.96 -15.64 -5.29
CA SER A 281 11.39 -16.99 -5.18
C SER A 281 11.84 -17.92 -6.29
N ASN A 282 12.02 -19.19 -5.97
CA ASN A 282 12.26 -20.28 -6.93
C ASN A 282 10.95 -20.72 -7.61
N GLY A 283 10.11 -19.76 -8.03
CA GLY A 283 8.80 -20.02 -8.64
C GLY A 283 7.72 -20.43 -7.64
N VAL A 284 7.50 -19.65 -6.57
CA VAL A 284 6.46 -19.94 -5.58
C VAL A 284 5.06 -19.91 -6.22
N SER A 285 4.44 -21.10 -6.30
CA SER A 285 3.09 -21.29 -6.87
C SER A 285 2.02 -21.18 -5.78
N SER A 286 1.11 -20.21 -5.93
CA SER A 286 -0.05 -20.05 -5.04
C SER A 286 -0.96 -21.29 -5.04
N THR A 287 -1.02 -22.04 -6.14
CA THR A 287 -1.73 -23.32 -6.24
C THR A 287 -1.06 -24.39 -5.38
N LYS A 288 0.28 -24.45 -5.35
CA LYS A 288 1.01 -25.41 -4.51
C LYS A 288 0.91 -25.07 -3.02
N ILE A 289 0.94 -23.77 -2.68
CA ILE A 289 0.68 -23.31 -1.31
C ILE A 289 -0.71 -23.75 -0.85
N ARG A 290 -1.75 -23.50 -1.65
CA ARG A 290 -3.12 -23.94 -1.36
C ARG A 290 -3.24 -25.44 -1.18
N GLN A 291 -2.63 -26.23 -2.06
CA GLN A 291 -2.56 -27.69 -1.90
C GLN A 291 -1.97 -28.08 -0.53
N ILE A 292 -0.87 -27.44 -0.09
CA ILE A 292 -0.27 -27.72 1.22
C ILE A 292 -1.23 -27.35 2.36
N MET A 293 -1.84 -26.17 2.31
CA MET A 293 -2.80 -25.73 3.34
C MET A 293 -4.02 -26.65 3.46
N THR A 294 -4.48 -27.25 2.35
CA THR A 294 -5.62 -28.18 2.35
C THR A 294 -5.22 -29.61 2.72
N GLU A 295 -4.14 -30.15 2.14
CA GLU A 295 -3.84 -31.59 2.16
C GLU A 295 -2.72 -32.02 3.12
N ALA A 296 -1.82 -31.12 3.52
CA ALA A 296 -0.69 -31.51 4.39
C ALA A 296 -1.16 -31.76 5.83
N LEU A 297 -0.52 -32.70 6.52
CA LEU A 297 -0.75 -32.96 7.95
C LEU A 297 -0.32 -31.76 8.80
N ASP A 298 -0.95 -31.58 9.97
CA ASP A 298 -0.70 -30.43 10.86
C ASP A 298 0.78 -30.29 11.24
N GLN A 299 1.48 -31.42 11.45
CA GLN A 299 2.90 -31.47 11.79
C GLN A 299 3.83 -31.07 10.62
N GLU A 300 3.36 -31.18 9.38
CA GLU A 300 4.15 -30.85 8.18
C GLU A 300 3.95 -29.40 7.70
N LEU A 301 2.88 -28.72 8.15
CA LEU A 301 2.49 -27.41 7.63
C LEU A 301 3.63 -26.40 7.70
N MET A 302 4.33 -26.33 8.84
CA MET A 302 5.42 -25.39 9.07
C MET A 302 6.57 -25.58 8.07
N GLU A 303 7.12 -26.80 7.99
CA GLU A 303 8.24 -27.13 7.11
C GLU A 303 7.88 -26.93 5.63
N ARG A 304 6.65 -27.28 5.23
CA ARG A 304 6.20 -27.17 3.84
C ARG A 304 5.84 -25.74 3.42
N LEU A 305 5.57 -24.82 4.36
CA LEU A 305 5.15 -23.44 4.07
C LEU A 305 6.23 -22.38 4.32
N LYS A 306 7.23 -22.60 5.18
CA LYS A 306 8.19 -21.57 5.66
C LYS A 306 8.81 -20.71 4.56
N ASP A 307 9.35 -21.31 3.51
CA ASP A 307 10.01 -20.60 2.40
C ASP A 307 9.04 -20.11 1.31
N LYS A 308 7.73 -20.21 1.55
CA LYS A 308 6.68 -19.98 0.55
C LYS A 308 5.76 -18.86 0.96
N VAL A 309 5.22 -18.89 2.17
CA VAL A 309 4.31 -17.86 2.69
C VAL A 309 5.09 -16.74 3.42
N ILE A 310 4.41 -15.67 3.80
CA ILE A 310 4.93 -14.70 4.79
C ILE A 310 4.25 -14.94 6.14
N SER A 311 4.93 -14.59 7.24
CA SER A 311 4.39 -14.71 8.61
C SER A 311 3.85 -16.12 8.88
N VAL A 312 4.67 -17.13 8.56
CA VAL A 312 4.27 -18.53 8.44
C VAL A 312 3.80 -19.12 9.75
N GLU A 313 4.43 -18.76 10.86
CA GLU A 313 4.09 -19.24 12.21
C GLU A 313 2.63 -18.92 12.53
N PHE A 314 2.22 -17.68 12.28
CA PHE A 314 0.86 -17.19 12.49
C PHE A 314 -0.16 -17.82 11.52
N LEU A 315 0.24 -18.07 10.26
CA LEU A 315 -0.60 -18.80 9.31
C LEU A 315 -0.83 -20.25 9.75
N VAL A 316 0.21 -20.93 10.22
CA VAL A 316 0.16 -22.34 10.66
C VAL A 316 -0.68 -22.48 11.93
N GLU A 317 -0.48 -21.59 12.91
CA GLU A 317 -1.32 -21.51 14.11
C GLU A 317 -2.80 -21.36 13.73
N TRP A 318 -3.13 -20.40 12.86
CA TRP A 318 -4.50 -20.19 12.40
C TRP A 318 -5.08 -21.42 11.67
N LEU A 319 -4.31 -22.07 10.80
CA LEU A 319 -4.73 -23.27 10.06
C LEU A 319 -5.07 -24.44 11.00
N ILE A 320 -4.23 -24.69 12.01
CA ILE A 320 -4.48 -25.74 13.01
C ILE A 320 -5.74 -25.42 13.81
N LEU A 321 -5.92 -24.16 14.23
CA LEU A 321 -7.12 -23.72 14.96
C LEU A 321 -8.40 -23.84 14.14
N GLN A 322 -8.38 -23.58 12.81
CA GLN A 322 -9.56 -23.83 11.96
C GLN A 322 -9.86 -25.32 11.82
N ARG A 323 -8.84 -26.13 11.52
CA ARG A 323 -9.00 -27.59 11.33
C ARG A 323 -9.55 -28.28 12.58
N ASN A 324 -9.15 -27.85 13.77
CA ASN A 324 -9.69 -28.39 15.02
C ASN A 324 -11.17 -28.05 15.21
N LYS A 325 -11.59 -26.81 14.93
CA LYS A 325 -13.01 -26.41 14.95
C LYS A 325 -13.85 -27.18 13.93
N GLU A 326 -13.30 -27.45 12.75
CA GLU A 326 -13.97 -28.27 11.74
C GLU A 326 -14.18 -29.71 12.23
N ARG A 327 -13.16 -30.33 12.83
CA ARG A 327 -13.23 -31.69 13.45
C ARG A 327 -14.27 -31.76 14.58
N GLU A 328 -14.23 -30.82 15.53
CA GLU A 328 -15.23 -30.71 16.61
C GLU A 328 -16.65 -30.62 16.02
N SER A 329 -16.86 -29.79 15.01
CA SER A 329 -18.17 -29.62 14.35
C SER A 329 -18.63 -30.79 13.49
N SER A 330 -17.74 -31.72 13.11
CA SER A 330 -18.10 -32.96 12.42
C SER A 330 -18.45 -34.07 13.40
N ASP A 331 -17.76 -34.14 14.54
CA ASP A 331 -18.02 -35.14 15.57
C ASP A 331 -19.40 -34.88 16.21
N ASP A 332 -19.74 -33.64 16.55
CA ASP A 332 -21.08 -33.24 17.04
C ASP A 332 -22.21 -33.62 16.07
N LYS A 333 -21.95 -33.69 14.76
CA LYS A 333 -22.92 -34.11 13.73
C LYS A 333 -22.98 -35.62 13.52
N ALA A 334 -22.00 -36.38 14.01
CA ALA A 334 -22.00 -37.83 13.95
C ALA A 334 -22.77 -38.47 15.13
N PHE A 335 -23.11 -37.69 16.16
CA PHE A 335 -23.86 -38.11 17.35
C PHE A 335 -25.35 -37.68 17.34
N LEU A 336 -25.86 -37.11 16.24
CA LEU A 336 -27.25 -36.69 16.05
C LEU A 336 -27.97 -37.51 14.95
#